data_AF-A0A8T0TAL8-F1
#
_entry.id   AF-A0A8T0TAL8-F1
#
_cell.length_a   1.000
_cell.length_b   1.000
_cell.length_c   1.000
_cell.angle_alpha   90.00
_cell.angle_beta   90.00
_cell.angle_gamma   90.00
#
_symmetry.space_group_name_H-M   'P 1'
#
loop_
_entity.id
_entity.type
_entity.pdbx_description
1 polymer ?
#
loop_
_entity_poly.entity_id
_entity_poly.type
_entity_poly.pdbx_seq_one_letter_code
_entity_poly.pdbx_strand_id
1 'polypeptide(L)'
;MHWSVYCVNLVHGQIDILDPSPWTDQQQKEIHGGIAHRIRKRLNDIFQSFTGGRFIDFSHWGLPYVPVPKVVVSNDCEFFTMLFLEHYDGENRKLNINIDPVR
;
A
#
# COMPACT_ATOMS: atom_id res chain seq x y z
N MET A 1 -14.89 -9.63 2.35
CA MET A 1 -13.48 -9.53 2.77
C MET A 1 -12.83 -8.43 1.93
N HIS A 2 -11.81 -7.75 2.43
CA HIS A 2 -11.17 -6.62 1.74
C HIS A 2 -9.65 -6.81 1.70
N TRP A 3 -9.03 -6.49 0.58
CA TRP A 3 -7.59 -6.60 0.35
C TRP A 3 -6.99 -5.25 -0.05
N SER A 4 -5.81 -4.96 0.48
CA SER A 4 -4.99 -3.79 0.15
C SER A 4 -3.51 -4.14 0.19
N VAL A 5 -2.69 -3.40 -0.55
CA VAL A 5 -1.24 -3.61 -0.62
C VAL A 5 -0.51 -2.45 0.05
N TYR A 6 0.49 -2.77 0.88
CA TYR A 6 1.38 -1.83 1.54
C TYR A 6 2.80 -2.06 1.05
N CYS A 7 3.31 -1.17 0.20
CA CYS A 7 4.63 -1.30 -0.40
C CYS A 7 5.66 -0.51 0.41
N VAL A 8 6.64 -1.19 1.02
CA VAL A 8 7.80 -0.53 1.62
C VAL A 8 8.69 0.00 0.50
N ASN A 9 8.57 1.29 0.19
CA ASN A 9 9.21 1.91 -0.96
C ASN A 9 10.51 2.60 -0.54
N LEU A 10 11.63 1.90 -0.72
CA LEU A 10 12.96 2.41 -0.36
C LEU A 10 13.43 3.57 -1.23
N VAL A 11 12.94 3.67 -2.47
CA VAL A 11 13.31 4.75 -3.42
C VAL A 11 12.77 6.09 -2.91
N HIS A 12 11.54 6.09 -2.37
CA HIS A 12 10.85 7.30 -1.92
C HIS A 12 10.85 7.50 -0.40
N GLY A 13 11.35 6.53 0.37
CA GLY A 13 11.37 6.62 1.83
C GLY A 13 9.97 6.67 2.45
N GLN A 14 9.05 5.84 1.96
CA GLN A 14 7.65 5.82 2.40
C GLN A 14 7.04 4.42 2.31
N ILE A 15 5.84 4.24 2.87
CA ILE A 15 5.02 3.05 2.64
C ILE A 15 3.81 3.44 1.79
N ASP A 16 3.87 3.10 0.50
CA ASP A 16 2.78 3.36 -0.45
C ASP A 16 1.59 2.42 -0.17
N ILE A 17 0.39 2.99 -0.08
CA ILE A 17 -0.86 2.26 0.17
C ILE A 17 -1.65 2.20 -1.13
N LEU A 18 -1.84 0.99 -1.65
CA LEU A 18 -2.64 0.71 -2.84
C LEU A 18 -3.92 0.00 -2.41
N ASP A 19 -5.05 0.67 -2.59
CA ASP A 19 -6.36 0.16 -2.21
C ASP A 19 -7.36 0.33 -3.36
N PRO A 20 -7.96 -0.77 -3.87
CA PRO A 20 -8.91 -0.71 -4.96
C PRO A 20 -10.30 -0.22 -4.54
N SER A 21 -10.58 -0.04 -3.26
CA SER A 21 -11.90 0.41 -2.80
C SER A 21 -12.23 1.82 -3.29
N PRO A 22 -13.49 2.09 -3.68
CA PRO A 22 -13.96 3.41 -4.09
C PRO A 22 -14.21 4.34 -2.89
N TRP A 23 -13.37 4.24 -1.85
CA TRP A 23 -13.45 5.05 -0.65
C TRP A 23 -13.02 6.49 -0.93
N THR A 24 -13.67 7.42 -0.23
CA THR A 24 -13.21 8.80 -0.12
C THR A 24 -11.91 8.88 0.69
N ASP A 25 -11.14 9.96 0.53
CA ASP A 25 -9.90 10.20 1.30
C ASP A 25 -10.12 10.10 2.81
N GLN A 26 -11.27 10.55 3.30
CA GLN A 26 -11.61 10.47 4.72
C GLN A 26 -11.82 9.02 5.16
N GLN A 27 -12.55 8.23 4.38
CA GLN A 27 -12.76 6.80 4.65
C GLN A 27 -11.45 6.01 4.58
N GLN A 28 -10.58 6.32 3.61
CA GLN A 28 -9.25 5.71 3.53
C GLN A 28 -8.45 5.97 4.82
N LYS A 29 -8.44 7.21 5.32
CA LYS A 29 -7.75 7.55 6.58
C LYS A 29 -8.33 6.83 7.79
N GLU A 30 -9.65 6.74 7.89
CA GLU A 30 -10.32 6.04 8.99
C GLU A 30 -10.00 4.54 9.00
N ILE A 31 -10.01 3.92 7.82
CA ILE A 31 -9.80 2.47 7.69
C ILE A 31 -8.31 2.12 7.84
N HIS A 32 -7.43 2.81 7.11
CA HIS A 32 -6.01 2.49 7.08
C HIS A 32 -5.20 3.13 8.21
N GLY A 33 -5.62 4.25 8.79
CA GLY A 33 -4.77 5.03 9.69
C GLY A 33 -4.15 4.19 10.81
N GLY A 34 -4.98 3.41 11.51
CA GLY A 34 -4.49 2.49 12.54
C GLY A 34 -3.72 1.28 11.99
N ILE A 35 -4.12 0.74 10.83
CA ILE A 35 -3.50 -0.44 10.22
C ILE A 35 -2.10 -0.12 9.70
N ALA A 36 -1.99 0.92 8.87
CA ALA A 36 -0.76 1.41 8.28
C ALA A 36 0.27 1.78 9.35
N HIS A 37 -0.16 2.46 10.42
CA HIS A 37 0.73 2.79 11.54
C HIS A 37 1.26 1.53 12.25
N ARG A 38 0.41 0.52 12.47
CA ARG A 38 0.83 -0.77 13.05
C ARG A 38 1.78 -1.53 12.14
N ILE A 39 1.54 -1.55 10.83
CA ILE A 39 2.44 -2.18 9.84
C ILE A 39 3.80 -1.49 9.87
N ARG A 40 3.84 -0.16 9.75
CA ARG A 40 5.09 0.64 9.79
C ARG A 40 5.88 0.34 11.05
N LYS A 41 5.24 0.44 12.22
CA LYS A 41 5.90 0.21 13.51
C LYS A 41 6.44 -1.22 13.60
N ARG A 42 5.59 -2.23 13.40
CA ARG A 42 5.98 -3.64 13.61
C ARG A 42 7.06 -4.09 12.65
N LEU A 43 6.97 -3.72 11.37
CA LEU A 43 8.02 -4.04 10.41
C LEU A 43 9.32 -3.34 10.79
N ASN A 44 9.26 -2.05 11.15
CA ASN A 44 10.45 -1.32 11.56
C ASN A 44 11.11 -1.99 12.77
N ASP A 45 10.35 -2.25 13.83
CA ASP A 45 10.86 -2.88 15.05
C ASP A 45 11.54 -4.23 14.74
N ILE A 46 10.96 -5.05 13.85
CA ILE A 46 11.54 -6.33 13.41
C ILE A 46 12.85 -6.10 12.63
N PHE A 47 12.87 -5.20 11.64
CA PHE A 47 14.08 -4.95 10.86
C PHE A 47 15.20 -4.33 11.70
N GLN A 48 14.86 -3.39 12.59
CA GLN A 48 15.82 -2.77 13.51
C GLN A 48 16.41 -3.82 14.45
N SER A 49 15.58 -4.70 15.01
CA SER A 49 16.02 -5.80 15.88
C SER A 49 16.88 -6.82 15.13
N PHE A 50 16.41 -7.32 14.00
CA PHE A 50 17.08 -8.38 13.23
C PHE A 50 18.40 -7.93 12.62
N THR A 51 18.50 -6.66 12.19
CA THR A 51 19.70 -6.13 11.55
C THR A 51 20.66 -5.43 12.50
N GLY A 52 20.31 -5.29 13.78
CA GLY A 52 21.09 -4.51 14.75
C GLY A 52 21.17 -3.03 14.38
N GLY A 53 20.07 -2.47 13.88
CA GLY A 53 19.98 -1.06 13.50
C GLY A 53 20.63 -0.68 12.17
N ARG A 54 21.07 -1.65 11.35
CA ARG A 54 21.71 -1.38 10.05
C ARG A 54 20.73 -1.16 8.91
N PHE A 55 19.52 -1.71 9.01
CA PHE A 55 18.46 -1.39 8.06
C PHE A 55 17.96 0.03 8.27
N ILE A 56 17.52 0.68 7.20
CA ILE A 56 16.99 2.04 7.28
C ILE A 56 15.86 2.12 8.30
N ASP A 57 15.89 3.11 9.19
CA ASP A 57 14.80 3.37 10.12
C ASP A 57 13.65 4.06 9.37
N PHE A 58 12.51 3.38 9.34
CA PHE A 58 11.29 3.85 8.69
C PHE A 58 10.14 4.07 9.68
N SER A 59 10.43 4.20 10.97
CA SER A 59 9.45 4.51 12.02
C SER A 59 8.63 5.78 11.77
N HIS A 60 9.18 6.74 11.01
CA HIS A 60 8.58 8.04 10.70
C HIS A 60 8.17 8.21 9.23
N TRP A 61 8.33 7.16 8.40
CA TRP A 61 8.01 7.24 6.97
C TRP A 61 6.55 7.58 6.69
N GLY A 62 6.34 8.32 5.60
CA GLY A 62 5.01 8.68 5.11
C GLY A 62 4.18 7.45 4.75
N LEU A 63 2.86 7.62 4.77
CA LEU A 63 1.87 6.58 4.46
C LEU A 63 0.91 7.05 3.32
N PRO A 64 1.43 7.45 2.15
CA PRO A 64 0.58 8.02 1.10
C PRO A 64 -0.31 6.97 0.44
N TYR A 65 -1.52 7.39 0.07
CA TYR A 65 -2.41 6.61 -0.80
C TYR A 65 -2.04 6.86 -2.26
N VAL A 66 -1.72 5.79 -2.99
CA VAL A 66 -1.40 5.88 -4.42
C VAL A 66 -2.70 5.82 -5.22
N PRO A 67 -2.91 6.73 -6.20
CA PRO A 67 -4.03 6.61 -7.12
C PRO A 67 -3.94 5.31 -7.93
N VAL A 68 -4.93 4.44 -7.77
CA VAL A 68 -5.05 3.16 -8.46
C VAL A 68 -6.48 2.96 -9.00
N PRO A 69 -6.69 2.14 -10.04
CA PRO A 69 -8.01 1.76 -10.51
C PRO A 69 -8.88 1.24 -9.36
N LYS A 70 -10.14 1.65 -9.36
CA LYS A 70 -11.09 1.34 -8.29
C LYS A 70 -12.04 0.25 -8.73
N VAL A 71 -12.32 -0.68 -7.82
CA VAL A 71 -13.27 -1.76 -8.04
C VAL A 71 -14.69 -1.20 -8.01
N VAL A 72 -15.50 -1.60 -8.99
CA VAL A 72 -16.93 -1.25 -9.06
C VAL A 72 -17.80 -2.34 -8.41
N VAL A 73 -17.36 -3.59 -8.47
CA VAL A 73 -18.05 -4.77 -7.91
C VAL A 73 -17.32 -5.26 -6.66
N SER A 74 -18.04 -5.44 -5.54
CA SER A 74 -17.44 -5.57 -4.21
C SER A 74 -16.55 -6.80 -3.98
N ASN A 75 -16.49 -7.78 -4.89
CA ASN A 75 -15.79 -9.05 -4.68
C ASN A 75 -14.45 -9.18 -5.41
N ASP A 76 -14.07 -8.21 -6.26
CA ASP A 76 -12.87 -8.35 -7.10
C ASP A 76 -11.62 -7.68 -6.51
N CYS A 77 -11.70 -7.18 -5.26
CA CYS A 77 -10.56 -6.50 -4.62
C CYS A 77 -9.29 -7.36 -4.55
N GLU A 78 -9.42 -8.68 -4.40
CA GLU A 78 -8.28 -9.61 -4.41
C GLU A 78 -7.57 -9.62 -5.77
N PHE A 79 -8.32 -9.71 -6.87
CA PHE A 79 -7.75 -9.66 -8.23
C PHE A 79 -7.05 -8.35 -8.51
N PHE A 80 -7.64 -7.22 -8.09
CA PHE A 80 -6.98 -5.91 -8.20
C PHE A 80 -5.68 -5.89 -7.40
N THR A 81 -5.67 -6.38 -6.16
CA THR A 81 -4.43 -6.43 -5.38
C THR A 81 -3.36 -7.33 -5.98
N MET A 82 -3.74 -8.44 -6.64
CA MET A 82 -2.80 -9.27 -7.39
C MET A 82 -2.18 -8.50 -8.57
N LEU A 83 -3.01 -7.80 -9.35
CA LEU A 83 -2.53 -6.94 -10.45
C LEU A 83 -1.65 -5.79 -9.94
N PHE A 84 -1.96 -5.26 -8.75
CA PHE A 84 -1.12 -4.24 -8.13
C PHE A 84 0.25 -4.81 -7.74
N LEU A 85 0.30 -6.00 -7.16
CA LEU A 85 1.58 -6.66 -6.85
C LEU A 85 2.40 -6.96 -8.11
N GLU A 86 1.75 -7.32 -9.22
CA GLU A 86 2.42 -7.66 -10.48
C GLU A 86 2.91 -6.44 -11.26
N HIS A 87 2.12 -5.37 -11.31
CA HIS A 87 2.34 -4.25 -12.23
C HIS A 87 2.68 -2.92 -11.57
N TYR A 88 2.82 -2.87 -10.24
CA TYR A 88 3.18 -1.63 -9.57
C TYR A 88 4.65 -1.25 -9.80
N ASP A 89 4.84 -0.10 -10.44
CA ASP A 89 6.11 0.58 -10.58
C ASP A 89 6.32 1.47 -9.35
N GLY A 90 7.12 0.99 -8.40
CA GLY A 90 7.45 1.71 -7.18
C GLY A 90 8.30 2.95 -7.40
N GLU A 91 9.07 3.03 -8.49
CA GLU A 91 9.90 4.20 -8.80
C GLU A 91 9.04 5.36 -9.31
N ASN A 92 8.10 5.08 -10.22
CA ASN A 92 7.20 6.10 -10.77
C ASN A 92 5.85 6.20 -10.03
N ARG A 93 5.62 5.35 -9.03
CA ARG A 93 4.40 5.24 -8.21
C ARG A 93 3.12 5.15 -9.03
N LYS A 94 3.13 4.27 -10.03
CA LYS A 94 1.99 4.02 -10.93
C LYS A 94 1.88 2.55 -11.30
N LEU A 95 0.74 2.15 -11.83
CA LEU A 95 0.56 0.81 -12.40
C LEU A 95 0.92 0.84 -13.89
N ASN A 96 1.74 -0.12 -14.31
CA ASN A 96 2.11 -0.31 -15.72
C ASN A 96 1.15 -1.26 -16.43
N ILE A 97 -0.15 -1.06 -16.20
CA ILE A 97 -1.25 -1.81 -16.81
C ILE A 97 -2.49 -0.92 -16.90
N ASN A 98 -3.34 -1.18 -17.89
CA ASN A 98 -4.69 -0.64 -17.93
C ASN A 98 -5.66 -1.70 -17.39
N ILE A 99 -6.35 -1.39 -16.29
CA ILE A 99 -7.34 -2.28 -15.68
C ILE A 99 -8.71 -1.74 -16.04
N ASP A 100 -9.53 -2.52 -16.75
CA ASP A 100 -10.93 -2.19 -16.96
C ASP A 100 -11.67 -2.46 -15.63
N PRO A 101 -12.23 -1.42 -14.97
CA PRO A 101 -12.85 -1.59 -13.66
C PRO A 101 -14.18 -2.37 -13.71
N VAL A 102 -14.65 -2.71 -14.92
CA VAL A 102 -15.91 -3.42 -15.19
C VAL A 102 -15.67 -4.82 -15.77
N ARG A 103 -14.46 -5.13 -16.28
CA ARG A 103 -14.13 -6.41 -16.94
C ARG A 103 -12.69 -6.87 -16.74
#